data_AF-A0AAW5VI35-F1
#
_entry.id   AF-A0AAW5VI35-F1
#
_cell.length_a   1.000
_cell.length_b   1.000
_cell.length_c   1.000
_cell.angle_alpha   90.00
_cell.angle_beta   90.00
_cell.angle_gamma   90.00
#
_symmetry.space_group_name_H-M   'P 1'
#
loop_
_entity.id
_entity.type
_entity.pdbx_description
1 polymer ?
#
loop_
_entity_poly.entity_id
_entity_poly.type
_entity_poly.pdbx_seq_one_letter_code
_entity_poly.pdbx_strand_id
1 'polypeptide(L)'
;MNPIQKKFEYEIKKIIDEYQYTSESKHPLYTGKSRESLVSNFLANYLTEEYAISNNCFIIDSYGNISKECDIVIYSKKTTKQNLANVEYIPIESVHYVIEVKSISTSIEIKKSIESARIINSLKKSEASKNTNQVIICYFAYNSKSKVKHSDFRKLIKFSGGFSPLPPIPVICIPNKGYYYFGVDTHPNFGILNYAWSVVEDRFEFNIKMFFIGILNTINKEFQIGYYATEFGRIDMLYYKDIVNGFEVNIDRIEQYNLIQKASENGEHEKCIRLIEENFTKNEMKKILPALILNLVSFKLNSSADFCLNYLIQNFSADTQYIEKIKKIFSR
;
A
#
# COMPACT_ATOMS: atom_id res chain seq x y z
N MET A 1 -0.69 4.82 26.27
CA MET A 1 -1.59 5.01 25.13
C MET A 1 -2.35 6.31 25.27
N ASN A 2 -2.25 7.19 24.28
CA ASN A 2 -2.94 8.48 24.30
C ASN A 2 -4.47 8.29 24.09
N PRO A 3 -5.33 9.27 24.44
CA PRO A 3 -6.78 9.14 24.33
C PRO A 3 -7.29 8.89 22.90
N ILE A 4 -6.65 9.46 21.88
CA ILE A 4 -7.03 9.27 20.47
C ILE A 4 -6.76 7.83 20.03
N GLN A 5 -5.58 7.30 20.39
CA GLN A 5 -5.25 5.89 20.14
C GLN A 5 -6.25 4.95 20.83
N LYS A 6 -6.67 5.24 22.09
CA LYS A 6 -7.71 4.46 22.78
C LYS A 6 -9.05 4.49 22.04
N LYS A 7 -9.49 5.66 21.57
CA LYS A 7 -10.74 5.81 20.80
C LYS A 7 -10.67 5.01 19.50
N PHE A 8 -9.57 5.12 18.77
CA PHE A 8 -9.37 4.41 17.51
C PHE A 8 -9.44 2.90 17.72
N GLU A 9 -8.73 2.37 18.71
CA GLU A 9 -8.76 0.94 19.05
C GLU A 9 -10.16 0.45 19.47
N TYR A 10 -10.91 1.26 20.22
CA TYR A 10 -12.29 0.95 20.59
C TYR A 10 -13.22 0.86 19.37
N GLU A 11 -13.13 1.80 18.43
CA GLU A 11 -13.95 1.80 17.22
C GLU A 11 -13.60 0.64 16.28
N ILE A 12 -12.32 0.29 16.16
CA ILE A 12 -11.88 -0.91 15.41
C ILE A 12 -12.45 -2.17 16.04
N LYS A 13 -12.41 -2.28 17.37
CA LYS A 13 -13.01 -3.42 18.08
C LYS A 13 -14.51 -3.53 17.80
N LYS A 14 -15.23 -2.41 17.79
CA LYS A 14 -16.66 -2.39 17.44
C LYS A 14 -16.94 -2.91 16.04
N ILE A 15 -16.12 -2.56 15.05
CA ILE A 15 -16.24 -3.12 13.68
C ILE A 15 -16.07 -4.64 13.70
N ILE A 16 -15.13 -5.15 14.48
CA ILE A 16 -14.85 -6.58 14.58
C ILE A 16 -15.99 -7.33 15.25
N ASP A 17 -16.48 -6.80 16.38
CA ASP A 17 -17.61 -7.38 17.11
C ASP A 17 -18.87 -7.41 16.23
N GLU A 18 -19.13 -6.33 15.47
CA GLU A 18 -20.29 -6.27 14.56
C GLU A 18 -20.13 -7.18 13.34
N TYR A 19 -18.90 -7.34 12.82
CA TYR A 19 -18.61 -8.33 11.79
C TYR A 19 -18.87 -9.77 12.28
N GLN A 20 -18.49 -10.08 13.52
CA GLN A 20 -18.76 -11.37 14.14
C GLN A 20 -20.27 -11.58 14.31
N TYR A 21 -20.98 -10.60 14.86
CA TYR A 21 -22.43 -10.66 15.02
C TYR A 21 -23.17 -10.86 13.69
N THR A 22 -22.80 -10.10 12.65
CA THR A 22 -23.40 -10.24 11.31
C THR A 22 -23.10 -11.60 10.64
N SER A 23 -22.13 -12.37 11.15
CA SER A 23 -21.87 -13.73 10.66
C SER A 23 -22.96 -14.74 11.05
N GLU A 24 -23.77 -14.42 12.06
CA GLU A 24 -24.92 -15.23 12.49
C GLU A 24 -26.16 -15.02 11.61
N SER A 25 -26.18 -13.94 10.81
CA SER A 25 -27.29 -13.63 9.90
C SER A 25 -27.34 -14.60 8.72
N LYS A 26 -28.53 -15.13 8.43
CA LYS A 26 -28.80 -16.00 7.28
C LYS A 26 -29.17 -15.24 6.00
N HIS A 27 -29.05 -13.91 5.98
CA HIS A 27 -29.41 -13.07 4.83
C HIS A 27 -28.16 -12.46 4.16
N PRO A 28 -27.56 -13.11 3.15
CA PRO A 28 -26.24 -12.72 2.63
C PRO A 28 -26.16 -11.28 2.11
N LEU A 29 -27.21 -10.79 1.46
CA LEU A 29 -27.25 -9.43 0.90
C LEU A 29 -27.24 -8.36 2.00
N TYR A 30 -28.09 -8.51 3.02
CA TYR A 30 -28.15 -7.58 4.15
C TYR A 30 -26.87 -7.64 4.99
N THR A 31 -26.29 -8.84 5.14
CA THR A 31 -24.99 -9.02 5.78
C THR A 31 -23.88 -8.28 5.01
N GLY A 32 -23.87 -8.34 3.67
CA GLY A 32 -22.94 -7.59 2.83
C GLY A 32 -23.03 -6.08 3.05
N LYS A 33 -24.22 -5.50 2.85
CA LYS A 33 -24.48 -4.06 3.04
C LYS A 33 -24.15 -3.56 4.44
N SER A 34 -24.44 -4.37 5.47
CA SER A 34 -24.08 -4.04 6.85
C SER A 34 -22.55 -3.95 7.02
N ARG A 35 -21.80 -4.90 6.45
CA ARG A 35 -20.33 -4.94 6.52
C ARG A 35 -19.65 -3.83 5.73
N GLU A 36 -20.22 -3.45 4.59
CA GLU A 36 -19.84 -2.25 3.82
C GLU A 36 -20.04 -0.99 4.68
N SER A 37 -21.20 -0.88 5.34
CA SER A 37 -21.53 0.25 6.21
C SER A 37 -20.58 0.40 7.39
N LEU A 38 -20.06 -0.70 7.97
CA LEU A 38 -19.07 -0.63 9.05
C LEU A 38 -17.78 0.09 8.60
N VAL A 39 -17.29 -0.22 7.39
CA VAL A 39 -16.07 0.36 6.83
C VAL A 39 -16.30 1.84 6.48
N SER A 40 -17.42 2.15 5.81
CA SER A 40 -17.73 3.54 5.43
C SER A 40 -18.05 4.43 6.62
N ASN A 41 -18.80 3.96 7.61
CA ASN A 41 -19.10 4.73 8.83
C ASN A 41 -17.83 5.05 9.62
N PHE A 42 -16.88 4.11 9.68
CA PHE A 42 -15.59 4.38 10.31
C PHE A 42 -14.87 5.51 9.59
N LEU A 43 -14.66 5.39 8.27
CA LEU A 43 -13.96 6.39 7.48
C LEU A 43 -14.66 7.76 7.55
N ALA A 44 -15.99 7.81 7.50
CA ALA A 44 -16.77 9.05 7.58
C ALA A 44 -16.48 9.87 8.85
N ASN A 45 -16.14 9.22 9.97
CA ASN A 45 -15.81 9.90 11.23
C ASN A 45 -14.45 10.60 11.21
N TYR A 46 -13.57 10.26 10.28
CA TYR A 46 -12.18 10.74 10.23
C TYR A 46 -11.83 11.51 8.95
N LEU A 47 -12.67 11.44 7.91
CA LEU A 47 -12.46 12.23 6.70
C LEU A 47 -12.64 13.72 6.98
N THR A 48 -11.80 14.55 6.36
CA THR A 48 -11.96 16.01 6.41
C THR A 48 -13.19 16.44 5.63
N GLU A 49 -13.68 17.66 5.89
CA GLU A 49 -14.91 18.17 5.29
C GLU A 49 -14.89 18.21 3.76
N GLU A 50 -13.70 18.25 3.15
CA GLU A 50 -13.53 18.25 1.70
C GLU A 50 -13.89 16.92 1.02
N TYR A 51 -14.03 15.83 1.79
CA TYR A 51 -14.33 14.50 1.27
C TYR A 51 -15.68 14.01 1.75
N ALA A 52 -16.32 13.20 0.90
CA ALA A 52 -17.53 12.47 1.23
C ALA A 52 -17.37 11.00 0.83
N ILE A 53 -18.26 10.18 1.40
CA ILE A 53 -18.40 8.77 1.07
C ILE A 53 -19.74 8.55 0.40
N SER A 54 -19.76 7.70 -0.61
CA SER A 54 -20.97 7.11 -1.19
C SER A 54 -20.83 5.59 -1.15
N ASN A 55 -21.91 4.90 -0.78
CA ASN A 55 -21.97 3.44 -0.79
C ASN A 55 -22.83 3.00 -1.97
N ASN A 56 -22.53 1.83 -2.56
CA ASN A 56 -23.34 1.21 -3.60
C ASN A 56 -23.63 2.16 -4.79
N CYS A 57 -22.60 2.87 -5.25
CA CYS A 57 -22.71 3.89 -6.31
C CYS A 57 -21.93 3.50 -7.57
N PHE A 58 -22.12 4.25 -8.65
CA PHE A 58 -21.42 4.05 -9.91
C PHE A 58 -20.46 5.21 -10.17
N ILE A 59 -19.36 4.92 -10.85
CA ILE A 59 -18.42 5.93 -11.31
C ILE A 59 -18.62 6.11 -12.81
N ILE A 60 -18.72 7.35 -13.25
CA ILE A 60 -18.95 7.71 -14.65
C ILE A 60 -17.83 8.63 -15.15
N ASP A 61 -17.48 8.50 -16.42
CA ASP A 61 -16.63 9.46 -17.12
C ASP A 61 -17.40 10.35 -18.10
N SER A 62 -16.76 11.41 -18.59
CA SER A 62 -17.37 12.34 -19.54
C SER A 62 -17.69 11.74 -20.92
N TYR A 63 -17.29 10.50 -21.18
CA TYR A 63 -17.52 9.80 -22.44
C TYR A 63 -18.66 8.78 -22.34
N GLY A 64 -19.33 8.69 -21.18
CA GLY A 64 -20.45 7.79 -20.93
C GLY A 64 -20.03 6.37 -20.54
N ASN A 65 -18.74 6.12 -20.25
CA ASN A 65 -18.32 4.84 -19.67
C ASN A 65 -18.68 4.81 -18.18
N ILE A 66 -19.16 3.66 -17.72
CA ILE A 66 -19.65 3.48 -16.35
C ILE A 66 -18.96 2.28 -15.73
N SER A 67 -18.59 2.38 -14.45
CA SER A 67 -18.06 1.26 -13.67
C SER A 67 -19.13 0.19 -13.38
N LYS A 68 -18.74 -0.92 -12.75
CA LYS A 68 -19.68 -1.73 -11.97
C LYS A 68 -20.09 -0.96 -10.71
N GLU A 69 -21.15 -1.42 -10.04
CA GLU A 69 -21.52 -0.91 -8.70
C GLU A 69 -20.31 -1.03 -7.77
N CYS A 70 -19.96 0.07 -7.11
CA CYS A 70 -18.84 0.17 -6.19
C CYS A 70 -19.37 0.16 -4.76
N ASP A 71 -18.82 -0.71 -3.92
CA ASP A 71 -19.27 -0.86 -2.53
C ASP A 71 -19.10 0.46 -1.74
N ILE A 72 -17.92 1.07 -1.81
CA ILE A 72 -17.60 2.34 -1.14
C ILE A 72 -16.73 3.21 -2.05
N VAL A 73 -17.12 4.47 -2.24
CA VAL A 73 -16.36 5.47 -2.99
C VAL A 73 -16.08 6.68 -2.10
N ILE A 74 -14.80 7.07 -1.99
CA ILE A 74 -14.40 8.34 -1.36
C ILE A 74 -14.07 9.33 -2.46
N TYR A 75 -14.71 10.49 -2.42
CA TYR A 75 -14.57 11.52 -3.46
C TYR A 75 -14.56 12.93 -2.85
N SER A 76 -14.08 13.90 -3.62
CA SER A 76 -14.10 15.30 -3.22
C SER A 76 -15.52 15.88 -3.26
N LYS A 77 -15.98 16.50 -2.17
CA LYS A 77 -17.26 17.24 -2.10
C LYS A 77 -17.34 18.45 -3.02
N LYS A 78 -16.21 18.90 -3.58
CA LYS A 78 -16.18 19.99 -4.57
C LYS A 78 -16.83 19.58 -5.89
N THR A 79 -17.13 18.30 -6.07
CA THR A 79 -17.85 17.76 -7.23
C THR A 79 -19.37 17.92 -7.12
N THR A 80 -20.03 18.01 -8.27
CA THR A 80 -21.49 17.92 -8.34
C THR A 80 -21.89 16.46 -8.49
N LYS A 81 -22.60 15.92 -7.50
CA LYS A 81 -23.21 14.58 -7.58
C LYS A 81 -24.27 14.55 -8.68
N GLN A 82 -24.34 13.46 -9.42
CA GLN A 82 -25.39 13.25 -10.41
C GLN A 82 -26.25 12.06 -10.00
N ASN A 83 -27.55 12.30 -9.77
CA ASN A 83 -28.50 11.23 -9.48
C ASN A 83 -29.37 11.00 -10.71
N LEU A 84 -29.45 9.74 -11.15
CA LEU A 84 -30.33 9.33 -12.25
C LEU A 84 -31.12 8.11 -11.80
N ALA A 85 -32.46 8.20 -11.81
CA ALA A 85 -33.36 7.10 -11.44
C ALA A 85 -33.03 6.44 -10.07
N ASN A 86 -32.74 7.27 -9.04
CA ASN A 86 -32.31 6.84 -7.70
C ASN A 86 -30.96 6.12 -7.62
N VAL A 87 -30.18 6.17 -8.70
CA VAL A 87 -28.80 5.68 -8.74
C VAL A 87 -27.86 6.88 -8.66
N GLU A 88 -26.89 6.82 -7.74
CA GLU A 88 -25.87 7.83 -7.57
C GLU A 88 -24.68 7.57 -8.51
N TYR A 89 -24.33 8.58 -9.30
CA TYR A 89 -23.17 8.59 -10.19
C TYR A 89 -22.15 9.63 -9.72
N ILE A 90 -20.91 9.17 -9.55
CA ILE A 90 -19.77 9.99 -9.13
C ILE A 90 -18.83 10.19 -10.33
N PRO A 91 -18.54 11.44 -10.75
CA PRO A 91 -17.57 11.69 -11.81
C PRO A 91 -16.17 11.20 -11.41
N ILE A 92 -15.49 10.48 -12.30
CA ILE A 92 -14.15 9.90 -12.07
C ILE A 92 -13.11 10.95 -11.64
N GLU A 93 -13.25 12.19 -12.08
CA GLU A 93 -12.38 13.32 -11.69
C GLU A 93 -12.40 13.61 -10.18
N SER A 94 -13.50 13.28 -9.51
CA SER A 94 -13.69 13.55 -8.09
C SER A 94 -13.31 12.37 -7.20
N VAL A 95 -13.17 11.18 -7.78
CA VAL A 95 -12.90 9.95 -7.03
C VAL A 95 -11.44 9.90 -6.57
N HIS A 96 -11.25 9.56 -5.30
CA HIS A 96 -9.93 9.30 -4.70
C HIS A 96 -9.76 7.82 -4.36
N TYR A 97 -10.77 7.20 -3.76
CA TYR A 97 -10.74 5.79 -3.38
C TYR A 97 -11.96 5.05 -3.86
N VAL A 98 -11.75 3.78 -4.21
CA VAL A 98 -12.81 2.77 -4.32
C VAL A 98 -12.43 1.60 -3.46
N ILE A 99 -13.29 1.21 -2.53
CA ILE A 99 -13.04 0.08 -1.62
C ILE A 99 -14.07 -1.00 -1.92
N GLU A 100 -13.59 -2.13 -2.42
CA GLU A 100 -14.38 -3.34 -2.54
C GLU A 100 -14.35 -4.09 -1.19
N VAL A 101 -15.52 -4.41 -0.64
CA VAL A 101 -15.66 -5.07 0.66
C VAL A 101 -16.17 -6.50 0.45
N LYS A 102 -15.42 -7.46 0.97
CA LYS A 102 -15.78 -8.88 0.96
C LYS A 102 -15.82 -9.45 2.36
N SER A 103 -16.75 -10.37 2.56
CA SER A 103 -16.82 -11.13 3.81
C SER A 103 -15.65 -12.11 3.91
N ILE A 104 -15.40 -12.87 2.83
CA ILE A 104 -14.35 -13.88 2.77
C ILE A 104 -13.61 -13.74 1.44
N SER A 105 -12.29 -13.62 1.50
CA SER A 105 -11.42 -13.66 0.33
C SER A 105 -11.43 -15.05 -0.29
N THR A 106 -11.77 -15.11 -1.57
CA THR A 106 -11.71 -16.33 -2.38
C THR A 106 -11.11 -16.00 -3.75
N SER A 107 -10.64 -17.02 -4.46
CA SER A 107 -10.12 -16.84 -5.83
C SER A 107 -11.17 -16.25 -6.79
N ILE A 108 -12.46 -16.50 -6.56
CA ILE A 108 -13.56 -15.96 -7.37
C ILE A 108 -13.70 -14.47 -7.08
N GLU A 109 -13.76 -14.10 -5.81
CA GLU A 109 -13.92 -12.70 -5.40
C GLU A 109 -12.71 -11.87 -5.82
N ILE A 110 -11.48 -12.36 -5.66
CA ILE A 110 -10.27 -11.67 -6.14
C ILE A 110 -10.36 -11.40 -7.65
N LYS A 111 -10.78 -12.38 -8.46
CA LYS A 111 -10.92 -12.19 -9.92
C LYS A 111 -11.96 -11.13 -10.27
N LYS A 112 -13.13 -11.17 -9.64
CA LYS A 112 -14.20 -10.19 -9.85
C LYS A 112 -13.73 -8.79 -9.49
N SER A 113 -13.07 -8.62 -8.35
CA SER A 113 -12.55 -7.32 -7.92
C SER A 113 -11.48 -6.78 -8.86
N ILE A 114 -10.58 -7.64 -9.39
CA ILE A 114 -9.60 -7.22 -10.41
C ILE A 114 -10.29 -6.76 -11.69
N GLU A 115 -11.35 -7.45 -12.11
CA GLU A 115 -12.14 -7.04 -13.29
C GLU A 115 -12.82 -5.69 -13.05
N SER A 116 -13.50 -5.49 -11.91
CA SER A 116 -14.08 -4.20 -11.53
C SER A 116 -13.02 -3.10 -11.50
N ALA A 117 -11.85 -3.38 -10.93
CA ALA A 117 -10.75 -2.44 -10.84
C ALA A 117 -10.18 -2.07 -12.22
N ARG A 118 -10.09 -3.02 -13.16
CA ARG A 118 -9.66 -2.73 -14.54
C ARG A 118 -10.65 -1.83 -15.27
N ILE A 119 -11.96 -2.02 -15.07
CA ILE A 119 -12.98 -1.13 -15.64
C ILE A 119 -12.80 0.29 -15.08
N ILE A 120 -12.67 0.45 -13.77
CA ILE A 120 -12.47 1.77 -13.14
C ILE A 120 -11.19 2.44 -13.65
N ASN A 121 -10.08 1.71 -13.72
CA ASN A 121 -8.81 2.23 -14.24
C ASN A 121 -8.86 2.59 -15.74
N SER A 122 -9.86 2.09 -16.49
CA SER A 122 -10.07 2.43 -17.90
C SER A 122 -10.93 3.67 -18.12
N LEU A 123 -11.62 4.16 -17.06
CA LEU A 123 -12.41 5.39 -17.12
C LEU A 123 -11.49 6.60 -17.34
N LYS A 124 -11.94 7.53 -18.18
CA LYS A 124 -11.10 8.65 -18.62
C LYS A 124 -11.50 9.94 -17.92
N LYS A 125 -10.56 10.53 -17.20
CA LYS A 125 -10.73 11.90 -16.72
C LYS A 125 -10.77 12.86 -17.92
N SER A 126 -11.69 13.81 -17.89
CA SER A 126 -11.78 14.87 -18.89
C SER A 126 -10.48 15.68 -18.99
N GLU A 127 -10.16 16.18 -20.18
CA GLU A 127 -8.95 16.98 -20.43
C GLU A 127 -8.95 18.30 -19.66
N ALA A 128 -10.13 18.83 -19.32
CA ALA A 128 -10.28 20.03 -18.49
C ALA A 128 -10.03 19.77 -16.99
N SER A 129 -9.95 18.50 -16.57
CA SER A 129 -9.74 18.14 -15.17
C SER A 129 -8.35 18.54 -14.71
N LYS A 130 -8.32 19.35 -13.65
CA LYS A 130 -7.07 19.67 -12.93
C LYS A 130 -6.64 18.54 -11.99
N ASN A 131 -7.53 17.59 -11.69
CA ASN A 131 -7.23 16.49 -10.78
C ASN A 131 -6.61 15.32 -11.54
N THR A 132 -5.29 15.26 -11.55
CA THR A 132 -4.51 14.18 -12.17
C THR A 132 -4.27 12.98 -11.26
N ASN A 133 -4.77 13.00 -10.01
CA ASN A 133 -4.55 11.92 -9.06
C ASN A 133 -5.13 10.60 -9.59
N GLN A 134 -4.40 9.51 -9.43
CA GLN A 134 -4.94 8.19 -9.75
C GLN A 134 -5.95 7.76 -8.68
N VAL A 135 -7.01 7.06 -9.09
CA VAL A 135 -7.96 6.43 -8.16
C VAL A 135 -7.26 5.25 -7.48
N ILE A 136 -7.26 5.24 -6.16
CA ILE A 136 -6.68 4.16 -5.37
C ILE A 136 -7.76 3.12 -5.08
N ILE A 137 -7.59 1.92 -5.64
CA ILE A 137 -8.54 0.82 -5.50
C ILE A 137 -8.08 -0.12 -4.39
N CYS A 138 -8.96 -0.36 -3.42
CA CYS A 138 -8.72 -1.19 -2.26
C CYS A 138 -9.53 -2.49 -2.34
N TYR A 139 -8.89 -3.62 -2.04
CA TYR A 139 -9.57 -4.88 -1.75
C TYR A 139 -9.56 -5.12 -0.25
N PHE A 140 -10.71 -4.97 0.40
CA PHE A 140 -10.88 -5.28 1.82
C PHE A 140 -11.69 -6.56 1.97
N ALA A 141 -11.12 -7.60 2.56
CA ALA A 141 -11.87 -8.81 2.91
C ALA A 141 -11.71 -9.13 4.39
N TYR A 142 -12.81 -9.21 5.14
CA TYR A 142 -12.75 -9.43 6.60
C TYR A 142 -12.00 -10.71 7.00
N ASN A 143 -11.99 -11.74 6.16
CA ASN A 143 -11.31 -12.99 6.47
C ASN A 143 -10.82 -13.70 5.19
N SER A 144 -9.84 -14.60 5.34
CA SER A 144 -9.47 -15.64 4.37
C SER A 144 -9.42 -16.99 5.05
N LYS A 145 -10.06 -18.00 4.43
CA LYS A 145 -10.00 -19.40 4.89
C LYS A 145 -8.67 -20.08 4.58
N SER A 146 -7.85 -19.49 3.71
CA SER A 146 -6.55 -20.09 3.37
C SER A 146 -5.64 -20.09 4.59
N LYS A 147 -4.94 -21.19 4.85
CA LYS A 147 -3.91 -21.25 5.90
C LYS A 147 -2.53 -20.84 5.39
N VAL A 148 -2.35 -20.78 4.06
CA VAL A 148 -1.06 -20.49 3.43
C VAL A 148 -0.76 -18.99 3.48
N LYS A 149 0.40 -18.64 4.03
CA LYS A 149 0.89 -17.26 4.14
C LYS A 149 0.92 -16.57 2.77
N HIS A 150 0.48 -15.31 2.70
CA HIS A 150 0.39 -14.50 1.48
C HIS A 150 -0.36 -15.13 0.29
N SER A 151 -1.14 -16.21 0.48
CA SER A 151 -1.74 -16.91 -0.66
C SER A 151 -2.77 -16.08 -1.42
N ASP A 152 -3.56 -15.26 -0.73
CA ASP A 152 -4.50 -14.32 -1.36
C ASP A 152 -3.75 -13.22 -2.13
N PHE A 153 -2.72 -12.63 -1.53
CA PHE A 153 -1.82 -11.69 -2.19
C PHE A 153 -1.20 -12.28 -3.46
N ARG A 154 -0.60 -13.48 -3.38
CA ARG A 154 0.00 -14.17 -4.53
C ARG A 154 -1.02 -14.44 -5.65
N LYS A 155 -2.26 -14.81 -5.31
CA LYS A 155 -3.34 -14.98 -6.28
C LYS A 155 -3.69 -13.66 -6.95
N LEU A 156 -3.80 -12.58 -6.19
CA LEU A 156 -4.10 -11.25 -6.72
C LEU A 156 -3.01 -10.79 -7.69
N ILE A 157 -1.73 -10.91 -7.32
CA ILE A 157 -0.60 -10.60 -8.21
C ILE A 157 -0.66 -11.46 -9.47
N LYS A 158 -0.85 -12.78 -9.34
CA LYS A 158 -0.96 -13.68 -10.49
C LYS A 158 -2.11 -13.32 -11.43
N PHE A 159 -3.32 -13.10 -10.90
CA PHE A 159 -4.50 -12.75 -11.70
C PHE A 159 -4.42 -11.34 -12.28
N SER A 160 -3.62 -10.46 -11.67
CA SER A 160 -3.33 -9.12 -12.20
C SER A 160 -2.37 -9.13 -13.39
N GLY A 161 -1.65 -10.23 -13.62
CA GLY A 161 -0.66 -10.36 -14.70
C GLY A 161 0.80 -10.33 -14.22
N GLY A 162 1.04 -10.47 -12.91
CA GLY A 162 2.38 -10.40 -12.30
C GLY A 162 2.66 -9.07 -11.62
N PHE A 163 3.93 -8.84 -11.27
CA PHE A 163 4.37 -7.58 -10.67
C PHE A 163 4.46 -6.51 -11.76
N SER A 164 3.62 -5.48 -11.62
CA SER A 164 3.52 -4.34 -12.53
C SER A 164 3.66 -3.04 -11.73
N PRO A 165 4.24 -1.98 -12.31
CA PRO A 165 4.23 -0.66 -11.69
C PRO A 165 2.83 0.00 -11.68
N LEU A 166 1.84 -0.62 -12.33
CA LEU A 166 0.45 -0.16 -12.39
C LEU A 166 -0.50 -1.32 -12.02
N PRO A 167 -0.48 -1.79 -10.75
CA PRO A 167 -1.38 -2.85 -10.34
C PRO A 167 -2.83 -2.36 -10.35
N PRO A 168 -3.81 -3.17 -10.79
CA PRO A 168 -5.22 -2.77 -10.82
C PRO A 168 -5.76 -2.48 -9.42
N ILE A 169 -5.30 -3.23 -8.42
CA ILE A 169 -5.63 -3.06 -7.00
C ILE A 169 -4.31 -2.83 -6.25
N PRO A 170 -3.94 -1.59 -5.94
CA PRO A 170 -2.70 -1.26 -5.22
C PRO A 170 -2.78 -1.47 -3.70
N VAL A 171 -3.97 -1.65 -3.12
CA VAL A 171 -4.14 -1.78 -1.66
C VAL A 171 -5.01 -2.97 -1.31
N ILE A 172 -4.57 -3.80 -0.38
CA ILE A 172 -5.27 -5.02 0.01
C ILE A 172 -5.25 -5.10 1.54
N CYS A 173 -6.39 -5.33 2.16
CA CYS A 173 -6.46 -5.65 3.57
C CYS A 173 -7.27 -6.92 3.77
N ILE A 174 -6.62 -7.94 4.29
CA ILE A 174 -7.27 -9.15 4.77
C ILE A 174 -6.83 -9.31 6.21
N PRO A 175 -7.63 -8.89 7.21
CA PRO A 175 -7.16 -8.70 8.57
C PRO A 175 -6.44 -9.90 9.20
N ASN A 176 -6.85 -11.13 8.90
CA ASN A 176 -6.17 -12.34 9.38
C ASN A 176 -4.96 -12.78 8.54
N LYS A 177 -4.56 -11.98 7.55
CA LYS A 177 -3.42 -12.20 6.63
C LYS A 177 -2.48 -11.02 6.50
N GLY A 178 -2.93 -9.80 6.80
CA GLY A 178 -2.12 -8.60 6.69
C GLY A 178 -2.77 -7.47 5.90
N TYR A 179 -2.13 -6.31 5.99
CA TYR A 179 -2.37 -5.12 5.20
C TYR A 179 -1.23 -4.96 4.19
N TYR A 180 -1.54 -5.03 2.91
CA TYR A 180 -0.62 -4.98 1.80
C TYR A 180 -0.84 -3.72 1.00
N TYR A 181 0.23 -3.07 0.58
CA TYR A 181 0.12 -1.88 -0.25
C TYR A 181 1.28 -1.79 -1.24
N PHE A 182 0.98 -1.17 -2.37
CA PHE A 182 1.91 -0.88 -3.43
C PHE A 182 2.44 0.55 -3.29
N GLY A 183 3.77 0.68 -3.32
CA GLY A 183 4.47 1.96 -3.38
C GLY A 183 5.15 2.13 -4.73
N VAL A 184 5.13 3.34 -5.27
CA VAL A 184 5.83 3.70 -6.50
C VAL A 184 6.48 5.06 -6.35
N ASP A 185 7.77 5.12 -6.69
CA ASP A 185 8.51 6.37 -6.73
C ASP A 185 8.62 6.84 -8.18
N THR A 186 8.32 8.12 -8.39
CA THR A 186 8.34 8.73 -9.72
C THR A 186 9.16 10.02 -9.71
N HIS A 187 9.71 10.37 -10.86
CA HIS A 187 10.38 11.63 -11.11
C HIS A 187 9.73 12.32 -12.32
N PRO A 188 9.46 13.64 -12.28
CA PRO A 188 8.79 14.36 -13.36
C PRO A 188 9.41 14.13 -14.75
N ASN A 189 10.75 14.04 -14.82
CA ASN A 189 11.48 13.90 -16.09
C ASN A 189 11.84 12.44 -16.46
N PHE A 190 11.85 11.52 -15.50
CA PHE A 190 12.34 10.14 -15.72
C PHE A 190 11.25 9.08 -15.61
N GLY A 191 10.02 9.48 -15.24
CA GLY A 191 8.93 8.56 -15.01
C GLY A 191 9.16 7.73 -13.75
N ILE A 192 8.87 6.43 -13.83
CA ILE A 192 8.93 5.52 -12.68
C ILE A 192 10.38 5.14 -12.39
N LEU A 193 10.83 5.41 -11.15
CA LEU A 193 12.18 5.10 -10.71
C LEU A 193 12.26 3.70 -10.10
N ASN A 194 11.34 3.40 -9.18
CA ASN A 194 11.26 2.13 -8.50
C ASN A 194 9.81 1.87 -8.05
N TYR A 195 9.52 0.62 -7.70
CA TYR A 195 8.26 0.26 -7.06
C TYR A 195 8.42 -0.97 -6.15
N ALA A 196 7.55 -1.04 -5.15
CA ALA A 196 7.58 -2.09 -4.14
C ALA A 196 6.18 -2.53 -3.74
N TRP A 197 6.07 -3.79 -3.34
CA TRP A 197 4.96 -4.25 -2.53
C TRP A 197 5.42 -4.43 -1.10
N SER A 198 4.68 -3.86 -0.17
CA SER A 198 4.95 -3.92 1.26
C SER A 198 3.76 -4.55 1.99
N VAL A 199 4.04 -5.08 3.16
CA VAL A 199 3.05 -5.70 4.02
C VAL A 199 3.30 -5.36 5.48
N VAL A 200 2.20 -5.15 6.20
CA VAL A 200 2.14 -5.23 7.65
C VAL A 200 1.37 -6.50 7.99
N GLU A 201 2.01 -7.41 8.71
CA GLU A 201 1.41 -8.66 9.18
C GLU A 201 1.46 -8.74 10.69
N ASP A 202 0.38 -8.32 11.34
CA ASP A 202 0.23 -8.37 12.79
C ASP A 202 -1.13 -8.99 13.16
N ARG A 203 -1.62 -8.72 14.37
CA ARG A 203 -2.93 -9.09 14.87
C ARG A 203 -4.05 -8.52 13.99
N PHE A 204 -5.20 -9.18 14.03
CA PHE A 204 -6.36 -8.88 13.20
C PHE A 204 -6.76 -7.40 13.28
N GLU A 205 -6.86 -6.88 14.50
CA GLU A 205 -7.19 -5.49 14.83
C GLU A 205 -6.17 -4.52 14.23
N PHE A 206 -4.89 -4.88 14.33
CA PHE A 206 -3.80 -4.02 13.90
C PHE A 206 -3.75 -3.85 12.39
N ASN A 207 -4.00 -4.93 11.64
CA ASN A 207 -4.04 -4.88 10.18
C ASN A 207 -5.21 -4.00 9.68
N ILE A 208 -6.39 -4.06 10.32
CA ILE A 208 -7.52 -3.16 10.01
C ILE A 208 -7.15 -1.71 10.33
N LYS A 209 -6.55 -1.48 11.50
CA LYS A 209 -6.09 -0.16 11.92
C LYS A 209 -5.13 0.45 10.89
N MET A 210 -4.14 -0.31 10.42
CA MET A 210 -3.19 0.13 9.41
C MET A 210 -3.84 0.41 8.06
N PHE A 211 -4.84 -0.39 7.65
CA PHE A 211 -5.60 -0.13 6.43
C PHE A 211 -6.30 1.24 6.47
N PHE A 212 -7.03 1.54 7.56
CA PHE A 212 -7.70 2.83 7.68
C PHE A 212 -6.72 3.99 7.79
N ILE A 213 -5.66 3.86 8.60
CA ILE A 213 -4.63 4.90 8.72
C ILE A 213 -3.94 5.15 7.38
N GLY A 214 -3.68 4.10 6.61
CA GLY A 214 -3.11 4.21 5.26
C GLY A 214 -3.97 5.07 4.35
N ILE A 215 -5.29 4.87 4.33
CA ILE A 215 -6.25 5.69 3.58
C ILE A 215 -6.27 7.13 4.10
N LEU A 216 -6.35 7.33 5.42
CA LEU A 216 -6.47 8.68 5.99
C LEU A 216 -5.21 9.53 5.75
N ASN A 217 -4.01 8.95 5.90
CA ASN A 217 -2.74 9.65 5.68
C ASN A 217 -2.48 10.01 4.20
N THR A 218 -3.07 9.26 3.27
CA THR A 218 -2.91 9.49 1.82
C THR A 218 -3.94 10.47 1.28
N ILE A 219 -5.12 10.52 1.90
CA ILE A 219 -6.13 11.56 1.69
C ILE A 219 -5.63 12.91 2.25
N ASN A 220 -5.13 12.93 3.48
CA ASN A 220 -4.58 14.14 4.11
C ASN A 220 -3.06 14.03 4.27
N LYS A 221 -2.32 14.47 3.25
CA LYS A 221 -0.85 14.43 3.24
C LYS A 221 -0.21 15.47 4.16
N GLU A 222 -0.92 16.56 4.47
CA GLU A 222 -0.40 17.65 5.31
C GLU A 222 -0.44 17.27 6.80
N PHE A 223 -1.50 16.58 7.24
CA PHE A 223 -1.72 16.20 8.63
C PHE A 223 -1.94 14.70 8.76
N GLN A 224 -0.85 13.95 8.97
CA GLN A 224 -0.90 12.49 9.11
C GLN A 224 -1.36 12.07 10.51
N ILE A 225 -2.50 11.38 10.59
CA ILE A 225 -3.08 10.91 11.86
C ILE A 225 -2.34 9.70 12.44
N GLY A 226 -1.57 8.98 11.62
CA GLY A 226 -0.90 7.73 12.02
C GLY A 226 -0.08 7.85 13.32
N TYR A 227 0.70 8.92 13.48
CA TYR A 227 1.52 9.15 14.68
C TYR A 227 0.72 9.32 15.98
N TYR A 228 -0.56 9.67 15.87
CA TYR A 228 -1.47 9.83 17.02
C TYR A 228 -2.34 8.59 17.25
N ALA A 229 -2.66 7.85 16.18
CA ALA A 229 -3.64 6.77 16.19
C ALA A 229 -3.04 5.37 16.35
N THR A 230 -1.72 5.19 16.14
CA THR A 230 -1.09 3.87 16.27
C THR A 230 0.36 3.92 16.70
N GLU A 231 0.82 2.84 17.32
CA GLU A 231 2.23 2.47 17.38
C GLU A 231 2.77 2.12 15.98
N PHE A 232 4.09 2.25 15.81
CA PHE A 232 4.75 1.89 14.56
C PHE A 232 4.70 0.37 14.36
N GLY A 233 4.04 -0.06 13.29
CA GLY A 233 4.09 -1.45 12.83
C GLY A 233 5.37 -1.72 12.05
N ARG A 234 5.83 -2.97 12.09
CA ARG A 234 6.89 -3.43 11.18
C ARG A 234 6.31 -3.52 9.77
N ILE A 235 7.00 -2.89 8.82
CA ILE A 235 6.72 -3.00 7.40
C ILE A 235 7.80 -3.89 6.79
N ASP A 236 7.37 -4.98 6.18
CA ASP A 236 8.24 -5.84 5.40
C ASP A 236 7.90 -5.71 3.93
N MET A 237 8.87 -5.91 3.04
CA MET A 237 8.61 -5.98 1.62
C MET A 237 8.25 -7.40 1.18
N LEU A 238 7.47 -7.48 0.11
CA LEU A 238 7.12 -8.70 -0.62
C LEU A 238 7.71 -8.71 -2.03
N TYR A 239 8.06 -7.54 -2.54
CA TYR A 239 8.67 -7.34 -3.84
C TYR A 239 9.30 -5.96 -3.91
N TYR A 240 10.45 -5.84 -4.57
CA TYR A 240 11.07 -4.55 -4.88
C TYR A 240 11.71 -4.58 -6.27
N LYS A 241 11.48 -3.53 -7.06
CA LYS A 241 12.16 -3.33 -8.34
C LYS A 241 12.65 -1.89 -8.48
N ASP A 242 13.95 -1.76 -8.64
CA ASP A 242 14.64 -0.53 -9.03
C ASP A 242 14.86 -0.55 -10.55
N ILE A 243 14.10 0.27 -11.26
CA ILE A 243 14.13 0.34 -12.73
C ILE A 243 15.43 1.01 -13.18
N VAL A 244 15.83 2.07 -12.49
CA VAL A 244 16.99 2.90 -12.85
C VAL A 244 18.28 2.09 -12.76
N ASN A 245 18.43 1.30 -11.70
CA ASN A 245 19.63 0.50 -11.50
C ASN A 245 19.50 -0.93 -12.06
N GLY A 246 18.35 -1.32 -12.61
CA GLY A 246 18.10 -2.68 -13.09
C GLY A 246 18.32 -3.71 -11.99
N PHE A 247 17.69 -3.52 -10.83
CA PHE A 247 17.81 -4.38 -9.66
C PHE A 247 16.44 -4.83 -9.18
N GLU A 248 16.32 -6.10 -8.81
CA GLU A 248 15.06 -6.70 -8.42
C GLU A 248 15.26 -7.66 -7.25
N VAL A 249 14.44 -7.48 -6.22
CA VAL A 249 14.30 -8.40 -5.09
C VAL A 249 12.93 -9.05 -5.21
N ASN A 250 12.94 -10.29 -5.66
CA ASN A 250 11.75 -11.11 -5.84
C ASN A 250 11.47 -11.96 -4.59
N ILE A 251 10.43 -12.79 -4.68
CA ILE A 251 9.96 -13.61 -3.56
C ILE A 251 11.00 -14.59 -2.99
N ASP A 252 12.00 -14.98 -3.76
CA ASP A 252 13.02 -15.95 -3.35
C ASP A 252 14.08 -15.31 -2.44
N ARG A 253 14.29 -13.99 -2.56
CA ARG A 253 15.32 -13.24 -1.82
C ARG A 253 14.75 -12.17 -0.89
N ILE A 254 13.44 -11.93 -0.93
CA ILE A 254 12.81 -10.84 -0.20
C ILE A 254 12.94 -10.98 1.32
N GLU A 255 12.91 -12.22 1.83
CA GLU A 255 13.09 -12.47 3.27
C GLU A 255 14.49 -12.02 3.73
N GLN A 256 15.52 -12.36 2.97
CA GLN A 256 16.90 -11.95 3.26
C GLN A 256 17.08 -10.44 3.17
N TYR A 257 16.41 -9.81 2.19
CA TYR A 257 16.41 -8.36 2.06
C TYR A 257 15.72 -7.67 3.24
N ASN A 258 14.59 -8.20 3.73
CA ASN A 258 13.93 -7.69 4.94
C ASN A 258 14.81 -7.85 6.19
N LEU A 259 15.59 -8.93 6.30
CA LEU A 259 16.56 -9.11 7.39
C LEU A 259 17.67 -8.05 7.36
N ILE A 260 18.15 -7.67 6.17
CA ILE A 260 19.12 -6.57 6.00
C ILE A 260 18.53 -5.25 6.49
N GLN A 261 17.28 -4.95 6.12
CA GLN A 261 16.61 -3.73 6.57
C GLN A 261 16.43 -3.70 8.08
N LYS A 262 16.00 -4.82 8.68
CA LYS A 262 15.85 -4.94 10.12
C LYS A 262 17.19 -4.73 10.85
N ALA A 263 18.26 -5.33 10.35
CA ALA A 263 19.60 -5.12 10.90
C ALA A 263 20.02 -3.64 10.76
N SER A 264 19.70 -3.00 9.64
CA SER A 264 20.02 -1.59 9.39
C SER A 264 19.31 -0.65 10.36
N GLU A 265 18.02 -0.86 10.61
CA GLU A 265 17.23 -0.07 11.56
C GLU A 265 17.76 -0.19 12.99
N ASN A 266 18.32 -1.35 13.35
CA ASN A 266 18.97 -1.58 14.63
C ASN A 266 20.43 -1.07 14.69
N GLY A 267 20.98 -0.55 13.59
CA GLY A 267 22.37 -0.14 13.49
C GLY A 267 23.39 -1.30 13.45
N GLU A 268 22.95 -2.53 13.20
CA GLU A 268 23.77 -3.75 13.14
C GLU A 268 24.52 -3.86 11.77
N HIS A 269 25.39 -2.91 11.45
CA HIS A 269 26.02 -2.79 10.12
C HIS A 269 26.86 -4.00 9.70
N GLU A 270 27.60 -4.64 10.62
CA GLU A 270 28.35 -5.87 10.30
C GLU A 270 27.43 -7.00 9.84
N LYS A 271 26.26 -7.12 10.47
CA LYS A 271 25.25 -8.11 10.07
C LYS A 271 24.61 -7.76 8.74
N CYS A 272 24.38 -6.47 8.45
CA CYS A 272 23.94 -6.04 7.13
C CYS A 272 24.93 -6.49 6.05
N ILE A 273 26.23 -6.22 6.23
CA ILE A 273 27.27 -6.62 5.28
C ILE A 273 27.29 -8.14 5.10
N ARG A 274 27.32 -8.91 6.18
CA ARG A 274 27.33 -10.37 6.11
C ARG A 274 26.11 -10.92 5.34
N LEU A 275 24.91 -10.45 5.66
CA LEU A 275 23.69 -10.86 4.95
C LEU A 275 23.71 -10.48 3.48
N ILE A 276 24.31 -9.33 3.14
CA ILE A 276 24.47 -8.90 1.76
C ILE A 276 25.44 -9.83 1.00
N GLU A 277 26.59 -10.13 1.58
CA GLU A 277 27.61 -11.02 0.97
C GLU A 277 27.09 -12.45 0.76
N GLU A 278 26.30 -12.97 1.72
CA GLU A 278 25.74 -14.32 1.66
C GLU A 278 24.67 -14.48 0.57
N ASN A 279 23.96 -13.41 0.20
CA ASN A 279 22.73 -13.50 -0.60
C ASN A 279 22.74 -12.72 -1.93
N PHE A 280 23.73 -11.85 -2.17
CA PHE A 280 23.78 -10.99 -3.35
C PHE A 280 25.13 -11.03 -4.06
N THR A 281 25.11 -10.94 -5.38
CA THR A 281 26.33 -10.90 -6.18
C THR A 281 27.09 -9.59 -6.00
N LYS A 282 28.41 -9.57 -6.26
CA LYS A 282 29.22 -8.34 -6.22
C LYS A 282 28.62 -7.17 -7.02
N ASN A 283 27.99 -7.44 -8.16
CA ASN A 283 27.35 -6.39 -8.96
C ASN A 283 26.05 -5.87 -8.33
N GLU A 284 25.29 -6.71 -7.63
CA GLU A 284 24.09 -6.29 -6.89
C GLU A 284 24.46 -5.54 -5.62
N MET A 285 25.53 -5.96 -4.93
CA MET A 285 26.08 -5.23 -3.77
C MET A 285 26.38 -3.78 -4.10
N LYS A 286 26.95 -3.50 -5.28
CA LYS A 286 27.21 -2.13 -5.76
C LYS A 286 25.95 -1.26 -5.87
N LYS A 287 24.77 -1.88 -6.00
CA LYS A 287 23.46 -1.21 -6.11
C LYS A 287 22.80 -1.06 -4.73
N ILE A 288 22.90 -2.09 -3.88
CA ILE A 288 22.27 -2.12 -2.55
C ILE A 288 22.99 -1.22 -1.55
N LEU A 289 24.32 -1.34 -1.45
CA LEU A 289 25.09 -0.69 -0.39
C LEU A 289 24.97 0.84 -0.39
N PRO A 290 24.98 1.56 -1.54
CA PRO A 290 24.79 3.01 -1.51
C PRO A 290 23.44 3.42 -0.91
N ALA A 291 22.35 2.72 -1.25
CA ALA A 291 21.03 3.00 -0.68
C ALA A 291 20.99 2.70 0.82
N LEU A 292 21.64 1.60 1.27
CA LEU A 292 21.78 1.28 2.68
C LEU A 292 22.52 2.38 3.45
N ILE A 293 23.65 2.87 2.92
CA ILE A 293 24.44 3.94 3.56
C ILE A 293 23.59 5.21 3.71
N LEU A 294 22.86 5.62 2.65
CA LEU A 294 21.96 6.78 2.71
C LEU A 294 20.87 6.63 3.78
N ASN A 295 20.31 5.42 3.93
CA ASN A 295 19.33 5.14 4.98
C ASN A 295 19.95 5.20 6.38
N LEU A 296 21.16 4.68 6.58
CA LEU A 296 21.85 4.77 7.88
C LEU A 296 22.11 6.25 8.26
N VAL A 297 22.51 7.08 7.30
CA VAL A 297 22.68 8.53 7.50
C VAL A 297 21.35 9.19 7.88
N SER A 298 20.24 8.85 7.21
CA SER A 298 18.93 9.45 7.52
C SER A 298 18.43 9.08 8.93
N PHE A 299 18.80 7.90 9.43
CA PHE A 299 18.58 7.47 10.81
C PHE A 299 19.60 8.00 11.83
N LYS A 300 20.53 8.89 11.41
CA LYS A 300 21.61 9.44 12.24
C LYS A 300 22.58 8.39 12.78
N LEU A 301 22.75 7.28 12.07
CA LEU A 301 23.68 6.18 12.40
C LEU A 301 25.01 6.36 11.65
N ASN A 302 25.69 7.48 11.88
CA ASN A 302 26.87 7.89 11.09
C ASN A 302 28.02 6.88 11.18
N SER A 303 28.30 6.30 12.35
CA SER A 303 29.35 5.28 12.50
C SER A 303 29.09 4.03 11.65
N SER A 304 27.84 3.58 11.61
CA SER A 304 27.40 2.46 10.76
C SER A 304 27.49 2.82 9.27
N ALA A 305 27.15 4.06 8.91
CA ALA A 305 27.27 4.54 7.53
C ALA A 305 28.74 4.61 7.08
N ASP A 306 29.63 5.16 7.91
CA ASP A 306 31.07 5.25 7.65
C ASP A 306 31.71 3.87 7.50
N PHE A 307 31.32 2.92 8.36
CA PHE A 307 31.76 1.53 8.23
C PHE A 307 31.39 0.94 6.87
N CYS A 308 30.10 1.03 6.49
CA CYS A 308 29.61 0.51 5.23
C CYS A 308 30.25 1.20 4.01
N LEU A 309 30.51 2.52 4.09
CA LEU A 309 31.19 3.27 3.05
C LEU A 309 32.65 2.82 2.88
N ASN A 310 33.38 2.65 3.99
CA ASN A 310 34.75 2.14 3.96
C ASN A 310 34.81 0.73 3.39
N TYR A 311 33.90 -0.15 3.83
CA TYR A 311 33.77 -1.51 3.30
C TYR A 311 33.54 -1.50 1.78
N LEU A 312 32.63 -0.65 1.30
CA LEU A 312 32.33 -0.51 -0.14
C LEU A 312 33.56 -0.01 -0.91
N ILE A 313 34.25 1.01 -0.42
CA ILE A 313 35.44 1.57 -1.08
C ILE A 313 36.56 0.53 -1.16
N GLN A 314 36.81 -0.22 -0.09
CA GLN A 314 37.85 -1.25 -0.06
C GLN A 314 37.55 -2.38 -1.05
N ASN A 315 36.32 -2.92 -1.04
CA ASN A 315 35.94 -4.08 -1.84
C ASN A 315 35.74 -3.79 -3.33
N PHE A 316 35.51 -2.53 -3.71
CA PHE A 316 35.31 -2.11 -5.10
C PHE A 316 36.39 -1.12 -5.60
N SER A 317 37.53 -1.06 -4.91
CA SER A 317 38.64 -0.13 -5.21
C SER A 317 39.18 -0.23 -6.63
N ALA A 318 39.11 -1.40 -7.26
CA ALA A 318 39.54 -1.61 -8.65
C ALA A 318 38.63 -0.95 -9.71
N ASP A 319 37.41 -0.56 -9.35
CA ASP A 319 36.46 0.13 -10.24
C ASP A 319 36.50 1.65 -9.97
N THR A 320 37.52 2.31 -10.52
CA THR A 320 37.80 3.73 -10.28
C THR A 320 36.60 4.63 -10.59
N GLN A 321 35.88 4.35 -11.69
CA GLN A 321 34.71 5.13 -12.11
C GLN A 321 33.57 5.00 -11.10
N TYR A 322 33.30 3.79 -10.61
CA TYR A 322 32.32 3.56 -9.56
C TYR A 322 32.70 4.27 -8.26
N ILE A 323 33.96 4.16 -7.82
CA ILE A 323 34.45 4.82 -6.60
C ILE A 323 34.34 6.34 -6.70
N GLU A 324 34.67 6.94 -7.84
CA GLU A 324 34.47 8.38 -8.06
C GLU A 324 33.00 8.79 -7.94
N LYS A 325 32.08 7.99 -8.52
CA LYS A 325 30.64 8.22 -8.39
C LYS A 325 30.20 8.16 -6.92
N ILE A 326 30.65 7.16 -6.18
CA ILE A 326 30.32 6.99 -4.76
C ILE A 326 30.85 8.15 -3.92
N LYS A 327 32.11 8.55 -4.12
CA LYS A 327 32.68 9.73 -3.46
C LYS A 327 31.87 11.00 -3.74
N LYS A 328 31.35 11.19 -4.96
CA LYS A 328 30.45 12.32 -5.27
C LYS A 328 29.11 12.25 -4.55
N ILE A 329 28.55 11.05 -4.36
CA ILE A 329 27.28 10.85 -3.65
C ILE A 329 27.42 11.21 -2.16
N PHE A 330 28.54 10.84 -1.54
CA PHE A 330 28.77 10.95 -0.09
C PHE A 330 29.75 12.05 0.34
N SER A 331 30.12 12.99 -0.53
CA SER A 331 31.02 14.12 -0.21
C SER A 331 30.28 15.36 0.34
N ARG A 332 29.09 15.15 0.92
CA ARG A 332 28.30 16.13 1.67
C ARG A 332 28.31 15.76 3.13
#